data_AF-A0A537T4W8-F1
#
_entry.id   AF-A0A537T4W8-F1
#
_cell.length_a   1.000
_cell.length_b   1.000
_cell.length_c   1.000
_cell.angle_alpha   90.00
_cell.angle_beta   90.00
_cell.angle_gamma   90.00
#
_symmetry.space_group_name_H-M   'P 1'
#
loop_
_entity.id
_entity.type
_entity.pdbx_description
1 polymer ?
#
loop_
_entity_poly.entity_id
_entity_poly.type
_entity_poly.pdbx_seq_one_letter_code
_entity_poly.pdbx_strand_id
1 'polypeptide(L)' 'GFEKLRFISPVRAGSRVRGRFTLAEAKLRKPTELQSRTNVSVEIEGEEKPALVADWIGLIYFA' A
#
# COMPACT_ATOMS: atom_id res chain seq x y z
N GLY A 1 7.84 -2.76 -4.86
CA GLY A 1 6.97 -3.34 -5.91
C GLY A 1 5.68 -3.84 -5.29
N PHE A 2 4.77 -4.45 -6.05
CA PHE A 2 3.53 -5.02 -5.51
C PHE A 2 3.47 -6.51 -5.82
N GLU A 3 3.05 -7.30 -4.85
CA GLU A 3 2.72 -8.71 -5.09
C GLU A 3 1.32 -8.84 -5.67
N LYS A 4 0.41 -8.01 -5.18
CA LYS A 4 -0.97 -7.90 -5.64
C LYS A 4 -1.36 -6.42 -5.70
N LEU A 5 -2.01 -6.02 -6.78
CA LEU A 5 -2.53 -4.67 -6.97
C LEU A 5 -3.86 -4.77 -7.73
N ARG A 6 -4.91 -4.14 -7.22
CA ARG A 6 -6.21 -4.05 -7.89
C ARG A 6 -6.75 -2.64 -7.81
N PHE A 7 -7.08 -2.07 -8.97
CA PHE A 7 -7.89 -0.86 -9.08
C PHE A 7 -9.36 -1.26 -9.10
N ILE A 8 -10.14 -0.74 -8.16
CA ILE A 8 -11.54 -1.13 -7.93
C ILE A 8 -12.49 -0.05 -8.46
N SER A 9 -12.21 1.21 -8.14
CA SER A 9 -13.02 2.36 -8.53
C SER A 9 -12.14 3.47 -9.15
N PRO A 10 -12.62 4.17 -10.19
CA PRO A 10 -11.91 5.33 -10.73
C PRO A 10 -11.98 6.51 -9.75
N VAL A 11 -10.89 7.26 -9.62
CA VAL A 11 -10.85 8.47 -8.79
C VAL A 11 -11.12 9.68 -9.68
N ARG A 12 -12.21 10.40 -9.41
CA ARG A 12 -12.55 11.63 -10.15
C ARG A 12 -11.61 12.77 -9.74
N ALA A 13 -11.30 13.66 -10.67
CA ALA A 13 -10.50 14.84 -10.38
C ALA A 13 -11.17 15.70 -9.30
N GLY A 14 -10.39 16.19 -8.34
CA GLY A 14 -10.88 16.95 -7.19
C GLY A 14 -11.40 16.10 -6.03
N SER A 15 -11.54 14.78 -6.19
CA SER A 15 -11.88 13.89 -5.08
C SER A 15 -10.77 13.84 -4.03
N ARG A 16 -11.17 13.77 -2.76
CA ARG A 16 -10.26 13.54 -1.64
C ARG A 16 -10.08 12.04 -1.43
N VAL A 17 -8.84 11.62 -1.21
CA VAL A 17 -8.49 10.22 -0.97
C VAL A 17 -7.77 10.03 0.36
N ARG A 18 -7.90 8.85 0.95
CA ARG A 18 -7.19 8.47 2.18
C ARG A 18 -6.51 7.12 2.00
N GLY A 19 -5.19 7.10 2.18
CA GLY A 19 -4.43 5.85 2.27
C GLY A 19 -4.51 5.24 3.66
N ARG A 20 -4.74 3.93 3.73
CA ARG A 20 -4.61 3.10 4.92
C ARG A 20 -3.53 2.06 4.67
N PHE A 21 -2.54 2.03 5.55
CA PHE A 21 -1.35 1.19 5.42
C PHE A 21 -1.20 0.37 6.70
N THR A 22 -1.16 -0.95 6.57
CA THR A 22 -0.92 -1.88 7.68
C THR A 22 0.33 -2.67 7.36
N LEU A 23 1.33 -2.60 8.24
CA LEU A 23 2.53 -3.45 8.12
C LEU A 23 2.13 -4.90 8.39
N ALA A 24 2.19 -5.74 7.35
CA ALA A 24 1.83 -7.15 7.42
C ALA A 24 3.03 -8.02 7.78
N GLU A 25 4.21 -7.68 7.26
CA GLU A 25 5.46 -8.40 7.54
C GLU A 25 6.65 -7.43 7.47
N ALA A 26 7.63 -7.66 8.33
CA ALA A 26 8.94 -7.03 8.24
C ALA A 26 10.01 -8.12 8.46
N LYS A 27 10.84 -8.36 7.44
CA LYS A 27 11.86 -9.39 7.43
C LYS A 27 13.22 -8.79 7.14
N LEU A 28 14.13 -8.93 8.09
CA LEU A 28 15.53 -8.56 7.88
C LEU A 28 16.18 -9.59 6.94
N ARG A 29 16.58 -9.18 5.73
CA ARG A 29 17.25 -10.02 4.74
C ARG A 29 18.76 -10.06 4.95
N LYS A 30 19.32 -8.94 5.40
CA LYS A 30 20.74 -8.72 5.75
C LYS A 30 20.82 -7.68 6.87
N PRO A 31 21.96 -7.50 7.57
CA PRO A 31 22.07 -6.57 8.70
C PRO A 31 21.53 -5.15 8.43
N THR A 32 21.61 -4.67 7.19
CA THR A 32 21.18 -3.35 6.77
C THR A 32 20.07 -3.38 5.71
N GLU A 33 19.41 -4.51 5.49
CA GLU A 33 18.40 -4.67 4.43
C GLU A 33 17.12 -5.28 5.01
N LEU A 34 16.04 -4.50 5.06
CA LEU A 34 14.73 -4.92 5.53
C LEU A 34 13.74 -4.99 4.36
N GLN A 35 13.15 -6.17 4.15
CA GLN A 35 12.00 -6.33 3.27
C GLN A 35 10.72 -6.19 4.09
N SER A 36 9.82 -5.31 3.67
CA SER A 36 8.49 -5.17 4.26
C SER A 36 7.41 -5.60 3.29
N ARG A 37 6.32 -6.14 3.84
CA ARG A 37 5.04 -6.28 3.15
C ARG A 37 4.01 -5.42 3.88
N THR A 38 3.28 -4.60 3.16
CA THR A 38 2.29 -3.66 3.69
C THR A 38 0.98 -3.86 2.94
N ASN A 39 -0.11 -4.16 3.65
CA ASN A 39 -1.44 -4.12 3.06
C ASN A 39 -1.86 -2.66 2.92
N VAL A 40 -2.32 -2.30 1.73
CA VAL A 40 -2.70 -0.93 1.36
C VAL A 40 -4.15 -0.92 0.90
N SER A 41 -4.92 0.05 1.38
CA SER A 41 -6.20 0.44 0.82
C SER A 41 -6.20 1.95 0.58
N VAL A 42 -6.60 2.41 -0.60
CA VAL A 42 -6.82 3.82 -0.87
C VAL A 42 -8.32 4.05 -1.02
N GLU A 43 -8.89 4.81 -0.10
CA GLU A 43 -10.31 5.12 -0.04
C GLU A 43 -10.61 6.46 -0.70
N ILE A 44 -11.80 6.60 -1.26
CA ILE A 44 -12.32 7.86 -1.80
C ILE A 44 -13.36 8.38 -0.81
N GLU A 45 -13.27 9.65 -0.44
CA GLU A 45 -14.24 10.27 0.48
C GLU A 45 -15.66 10.19 -0.10
N GLY A 46 -16.60 9.61 0.67
CA GLY A 46 -18.00 9.44 0.27
C GLY A 46 -18.32 8.21 -0.58
N GLU A 47 -17.33 7.36 -0.92
CA GLU A 47 -17.57 6.10 -1.64
C GLU A 47 -17.45 4.87 -0.71
N GLU A 48 -18.28 3.85 -0.96
CA GLU A 48 -18.21 2.58 -0.21
C GLU A 48 -17.03 1.70 -0.66
N LYS A 49 -16.64 1.79 -1.94
CA LYS A 49 -15.56 1.00 -2.51
C LYS A 49 -14.27 1.81 -2.54
N PRO A 50 -13.11 1.20 -2.22
CA PRO A 50 -11.83 1.88 -2.34
C PRO A 50 -11.46 2.11 -3.81
N ALA A 51 -10.59 3.08 -4.05
CA ALA A 51 -9.93 3.26 -5.34
C ALA A 51 -9.05 2.06 -5.69
N LEU A 52 -8.23 1.61 -4.74
CA LEU A 52 -7.35 0.46 -4.91
C LEU A 52 -7.07 -0.28 -3.62
N VAL A 53 -6.72 -1.56 -3.77
CA VAL A 53 -6.13 -2.38 -2.70
C VAL A 53 -4.86 -3.03 -3.21
N ALA A 54 -3.85 -3.15 -2.35
CA ALA A 54 -2.57 -3.74 -2.72
C ALA A 54 -1.85 -4.44 -1.56
N ASP A 55 -1.00 -5.40 -1.92
CA ASP A 55 0.07 -5.94 -1.07
C ASP A 55 1.39 -5.35 -1.56
N TRP A 56 1.83 -4.28 -0.89
CA TRP A 56 3.01 -3.52 -1.24
C TRP A 56 4.26 -4.14 -0.61
N ILE A 57 5.23 -4.51 -1.44
CA ILE A 57 6.57 -4.93 -1.04
C ILE A 57 7.52 -3.72 -1.04
N GLY A 58 8.08 -3.39 0.12
CA GLY A 58 9.14 -2.41 0.33
C GLY A 58 10.49 -3.09 0.55
N LEU A 59 11.57 -2.44 0.11
CA LEU A 59 12.93 -2.81 0.47
C LEU A 59 13.63 -1.55 1.01
N ILE A 60 14.02 -1.61 2.27
CA ILE A 60 14.60 -0.49 3.02
C ILE A 60 16.05 -0.84 3.31
N TYR A 61 16.95 0.08 3.00
CA TYR A 61 18.37 -0.03 3.30
C TYR A 61 18.73 0.94 4.43
N PHE A 62 19.31 0.42 5.52
CA PHE A 62 19.81 1.22 6.63
C PHE A 62 21.29 1.57 6.40
N ALA A 63 21.70 2.76 6.82
CA ALA A 63 23.09 3.21 6.79
C ALA A 63 23.90 2.60 7.93
#